data_AF-A0A7Y5KET2-F1
#
_entry.id   AF-A0A7Y5KET2-F1
#
_cell.length_a   1.000
_cell.length_b   1.000
_cell.length_c   1.000
_cell.angle_alpha   90.00
_cell.angle_beta   90.00
_cell.angle_gamma   90.00
#
_symmetry.space_group_name_H-M   'P 1'
#
loop_
_entity.id
_entity.type
_entity.pdbx_description
1 polymer ?
#
loop_
_entity_poly.entity_id
_entity_poly.type
_entity_poly.pdbx_seq_one_letter_code
_entity_poly.pdbx_strand_id
1 'polypeptide(L)'
;APKKNEQRQYQPLINIPSEVRENLPLIYIGSNRSLKDHLPGARYSLLRQLFEDIDRDFHSPKQMITVKQADGSEVDVPRYEHFQKLMNAAMELLRTEAFEKLETSIKRNALRQLGFDPDTDTDKLDFFFSPFDTMAFYKSLDLRVREGQFTISATELGEGIQNALVLSILQAFEERRKQGAIFLIEEPEMFLHPQMQRSLYKTLREIGKTNQVIYTTHSAHFVTIPEYHEVLLVRKGDNGTNVCRSTLPTDQKRREKLIKELDPERNELFFAARLLLVEGDTEKLALPEYAKRLKLDLDREGATIVEVGGKRNLSEFAKIATTFNIPTGILYDEDSSDFKDKREEEKEFNKQLDAFAKADGSFRVWKLTKNYEEHLKKALGDQNYQMLCQKYPQVSKPTRARLIATEDGYPIPDPLEEVLFWLAKKEAHKI
;
A
#
# COMPACT_ATOMS: atom_id res chain seq x y z
N ALA A 1 -32.39 -0.47 18.56
CA ALA A 1 -31.43 -0.11 19.62
C ALA A 1 -31.86 -0.79 20.92
N PRO A 2 -30.97 -1.46 21.68
CA PRO A 2 -31.35 -2.15 22.91
C PRO A 2 -31.66 -1.15 24.03
N LYS A 3 -32.50 -1.57 24.99
CA LYS A 3 -32.92 -0.74 26.13
C LYS A 3 -31.84 -0.73 27.23
N LYS A 4 -31.86 0.33 28.04
CA LYS A 4 -30.94 0.54 29.17
C LYS A 4 -31.04 -0.66 30.15
N ASN A 5 -29.90 -1.28 30.48
CA ASN A 5 -29.68 -2.42 31.40
C ASN A 5 -29.73 -3.86 30.86
N GLU A 6 -29.80 -4.11 29.55
CA GLU A 6 -29.55 -5.46 29.03
C GLU A 6 -28.03 -5.74 28.93
N GLN A 7 -27.55 -6.74 29.68
CA GLN A 7 -26.20 -7.29 29.48
C GLN A 7 -26.15 -8.03 28.14
N ARG A 8 -25.19 -7.63 27.29
CA ARG A 8 -24.96 -8.25 25.99
C ARG A 8 -24.54 -9.72 26.19
N GLN A 9 -25.40 -10.66 25.84
CA GLN A 9 -25.00 -12.05 25.68
C GLN A 9 -24.27 -12.18 24.34
N TYR A 10 -22.94 -12.13 24.39
CA TYR A 10 -22.10 -12.43 23.24
C TYR A 10 -22.00 -13.94 23.09
N GLN A 11 -22.66 -14.49 22.07
CA GLN A 11 -22.41 -15.87 21.68
C GLN A 11 -21.11 -15.93 20.86
N PRO A 12 -20.28 -16.96 21.03
CA PRO A 12 -19.14 -17.18 20.15
C PRO A 12 -19.64 -17.31 18.71
N LEU A 13 -19.11 -16.47 17.81
CA LEU A 13 -19.34 -16.58 16.38
C LEU A 13 -18.63 -17.84 15.88
N ILE A 14 -19.33 -18.98 15.88
CA ILE A 14 -18.83 -20.24 15.30
C ILE A 14 -18.76 -20.11 13.76
N ASN A 15 -19.58 -19.23 13.17
CA ASN A 15 -19.51 -18.88 11.76
C ASN A 15 -20.05 -17.46 11.54
N ILE A 16 -19.47 -16.70 10.61
CA ILE A 16 -19.99 -15.37 10.25
C ILE A 16 -21.28 -15.57 9.45
N PRO A 17 -22.44 -15.02 9.84
CA PRO A 17 -23.69 -15.14 9.09
C PRO A 17 -23.53 -14.68 7.63
N SER A 18 -24.22 -15.33 6.70
CA SER A 18 -24.19 -14.99 5.26
C SER A 18 -24.56 -13.52 5.02
N GLU A 19 -25.57 -13.03 5.73
CA GLU A 19 -26.02 -11.63 5.70
C GLU A 19 -24.91 -10.65 6.08
N VAL A 20 -24.06 -11.00 7.06
CA VAL A 20 -22.92 -10.13 7.44
C VAL A 20 -21.83 -10.19 6.37
N ARG A 21 -21.56 -11.37 5.79
CA ARG A 21 -20.57 -11.52 4.70
C ARG A 21 -21.00 -10.81 3.42
N GLU A 22 -22.28 -10.78 3.11
CA GLU A 22 -22.83 -10.09 1.94
C GLU A 22 -22.82 -8.57 2.11
N ASN A 23 -22.95 -8.08 3.35
CA ASN A 23 -22.96 -6.64 3.64
C ASN A 23 -21.54 -6.03 3.83
N LEU A 24 -20.53 -6.86 4.12
CA LEU A 24 -19.14 -6.43 4.31
C LEU A 24 -18.22 -7.29 3.42
N PRO A 25 -18.19 -7.03 2.11
CA PRO A 25 -17.35 -7.77 1.19
C PRO A 25 -15.87 -7.58 1.53
N LEU A 26 -15.17 -8.69 1.76
CA LEU A 26 -13.72 -8.73 1.92
C LEU A 26 -13.07 -9.08 0.58
N ILE A 27 -12.22 -8.20 0.08
CA ILE A 27 -11.46 -8.37 -1.15
C ILE A 27 -9.99 -8.49 -0.77
N TYR A 28 -9.36 -9.60 -1.15
CA TYR A 28 -7.95 -9.84 -0.92
C TYR A 28 -7.19 -9.85 -2.25
N ILE A 29 -6.11 -9.08 -2.31
CA ILE A 29 -5.19 -8.97 -3.45
C ILE A 29 -3.80 -9.33 -2.92
N GLY A 30 -3.37 -10.57 -3.16
CA GLY A 30 -2.06 -11.06 -2.73
C GLY A 30 -0.92 -10.53 -3.61
N SER A 31 0.32 -10.74 -3.14
CA SER A 31 1.53 -10.28 -3.82
C SER A 31 1.69 -10.80 -5.25
N ASN A 32 1.26 -12.03 -5.52
CA ASN A 32 1.34 -12.65 -6.85
C ASN A 32 0.38 -12.00 -7.87
N ARG A 33 -0.54 -11.15 -7.42
CA ARG A 33 -1.57 -10.45 -8.22
C ARG A 33 -2.16 -11.32 -9.33
N SER A 34 -2.40 -12.59 -9.01
CA SER A 34 -2.86 -13.52 -10.03
C SER A 34 -4.22 -13.06 -10.50
N LEU A 35 -4.34 -12.72 -11.79
CA LEU A 35 -5.62 -12.34 -12.35
C LEU A 35 -6.67 -13.44 -12.11
N LYS A 36 -6.25 -14.71 -12.01
CA LYS A 36 -7.09 -15.86 -11.68
C LYS A 36 -7.87 -15.68 -10.39
N ASP A 37 -7.27 -15.07 -9.37
CA ASP A 37 -7.91 -14.81 -8.07
C ASP A 37 -8.91 -13.64 -8.14
N HIS A 38 -8.83 -12.85 -9.22
CA HIS A 38 -9.69 -11.71 -9.48
C HIS A 38 -10.78 -11.98 -10.54
N LEU A 39 -10.77 -13.17 -11.16
CA LEU A 39 -11.80 -13.62 -12.09
C LEU A 39 -13.12 -14.00 -11.40
N PRO A 40 -14.26 -14.00 -12.13
CA PRO A 40 -15.58 -14.23 -11.54
C PRO A 40 -15.74 -15.55 -10.77
N GLY A 41 -14.99 -16.59 -11.18
CA GLY A 41 -15.01 -17.90 -10.51
C GLY A 41 -14.38 -17.91 -9.11
N ALA A 42 -13.51 -16.96 -8.78
CA ALA A 42 -12.81 -16.93 -7.50
C ALA A 42 -13.70 -16.41 -6.35
N ARG A 43 -13.58 -17.02 -5.17
CA ARG A 43 -14.52 -16.84 -4.03
C ARG A 43 -14.54 -15.41 -3.46
N TYR A 44 -13.43 -14.68 -3.56
CA TYR A 44 -13.24 -13.34 -2.99
C TYR A 44 -12.85 -12.30 -4.05
N SER A 45 -13.25 -12.55 -5.29
CA SER A 45 -12.79 -11.76 -6.42
C SER A 45 -13.59 -10.48 -6.63
N LEU A 46 -12.91 -9.46 -7.14
CA LEU A 46 -13.53 -8.19 -7.51
C LEU A 46 -14.59 -8.37 -8.60
N LEU A 47 -14.24 -9.11 -9.67
CA LEU A 47 -15.16 -9.33 -10.77
C LEU A 47 -16.39 -10.12 -10.32
N ARG A 48 -16.25 -11.09 -9.41
CA ARG A 48 -17.39 -11.83 -8.88
C ARG A 48 -18.40 -10.88 -8.24
N GLN A 49 -17.97 -9.95 -7.39
CA GLN A 49 -18.87 -8.99 -6.76
C GLN A 49 -19.57 -8.10 -7.79
N LEU A 50 -18.82 -7.64 -8.80
CA LEU A 50 -19.39 -6.88 -9.91
C LEU A 50 -20.43 -7.69 -10.69
N PHE A 51 -20.18 -8.99 -10.89
CA PHE A 51 -21.13 -9.89 -11.54
C PHE A 51 -22.32 -10.26 -10.65
N GLU A 52 -22.18 -10.34 -9.33
CA GLU A 52 -23.31 -10.58 -8.41
C GLU A 52 -24.33 -9.43 -8.48
N ASP A 53 -23.86 -8.19 -8.68
CA ASP A 53 -24.74 -7.05 -8.91
C ASP A 53 -25.42 -7.09 -10.27
N ILE A 54 -24.65 -7.43 -11.32
CA ILE A 54 -25.18 -7.58 -12.68
C ILE A 54 -26.22 -8.71 -12.70
N ASP A 55 -25.95 -9.81 -12.02
CA ASP A 55 -26.85 -10.95 -11.90
C ASP A 55 -28.12 -10.58 -11.14
N ARG A 56 -28.02 -9.80 -10.06
CA ARG A 56 -29.19 -9.27 -9.34
C ARG A 56 -30.05 -8.36 -10.21
N ASP A 57 -29.42 -7.46 -10.98
CA ASP A 57 -30.13 -6.63 -11.94
C ASP A 57 -30.76 -7.50 -13.05
N PHE A 58 -30.05 -8.50 -13.55
CA PHE A 58 -30.51 -9.43 -14.58
C PHE A 58 -31.79 -10.19 -14.18
N HIS A 59 -31.91 -10.58 -12.91
CA HIS A 59 -33.12 -11.23 -12.36
C HIS A 59 -34.27 -10.26 -12.06
N SER A 60 -34.05 -8.95 -12.18
CA SER A 60 -35.11 -7.97 -11.98
C SER A 60 -36.21 -8.14 -13.04
N PRO A 61 -37.50 -8.20 -12.66
CA PRO A 61 -38.61 -8.25 -13.61
C PRO A 61 -38.68 -7.05 -14.57
N LYS A 62 -37.93 -5.98 -14.27
CA LYS A 62 -37.83 -4.78 -15.11
C LYS A 62 -36.89 -4.96 -16.30
N GLN A 63 -36.01 -5.95 -16.27
CA GLN A 63 -35.10 -6.24 -17.39
C GLN A 63 -35.87 -7.02 -18.45
N MET A 64 -36.44 -6.30 -19.41
CA MET A 64 -37.20 -6.86 -20.53
C MET A 64 -36.34 -6.89 -21.79
N ILE A 65 -36.63 -7.84 -22.68
CA ILE A 65 -36.09 -7.88 -24.04
C ILE A 65 -37.20 -8.20 -25.03
N THR A 66 -37.11 -7.58 -26.21
CA THR A 66 -38.01 -7.87 -27.33
C THR A 66 -37.47 -9.05 -28.13
N VAL A 67 -38.28 -10.10 -28.25
CA VAL A 67 -37.93 -11.33 -28.97
C VAL A 67 -38.85 -11.49 -30.17
N LYS A 68 -38.27 -11.74 -31.34
CA LYS A 68 -39.01 -12.10 -32.56
C LYS A 68 -39.42 -13.57 -32.51
N GLN A 69 -40.72 -13.83 -32.66
CA GLN A 69 -41.27 -15.16 -32.79
C GLN A 69 -41.19 -15.67 -34.23
N ALA A 70 -41.43 -16.98 -34.39
CA ALA A 70 -41.40 -17.65 -35.70
C ALA A 70 -42.48 -17.14 -36.68
N ASP A 71 -43.57 -16.57 -36.17
CA ASP A 71 -44.64 -15.93 -36.95
C ASP A 71 -44.34 -14.47 -37.32
N GLY A 72 -43.16 -13.95 -36.93
CA GLY A 72 -42.74 -12.57 -37.18
C GLY A 72 -43.25 -11.56 -36.16
N SER A 73 -44.06 -11.96 -35.18
CA SER A 73 -44.50 -11.09 -34.09
C SER A 73 -43.36 -10.80 -33.11
N GLU A 74 -43.41 -9.62 -32.49
CA GLU A 74 -42.46 -9.20 -31.44
C GLU A 74 -43.16 -9.24 -30.09
N VAL A 75 -42.56 -9.90 -29.11
CA VAL A 75 -43.07 -9.98 -27.74
C VAL A 75 -41.97 -9.60 -26.77
N ASP A 76 -42.32 -8.74 -25.82
CA ASP A 76 -41.46 -8.40 -24.70
C ASP A 76 -41.56 -9.48 -23.62
N VAL A 77 -40.43 -10.06 -23.28
CA VAL A 77 -40.32 -11.08 -22.24
C VAL A 77 -39.25 -10.70 -21.23
N PRO A 78 -39.37 -11.16 -19.96
CA PRO A 78 -38.29 -11.00 -19.00
C PRO A 78 -37.00 -11.64 -19.51
N ARG A 79 -35.89 -10.91 -19.40
CA ARG A 79 -34.56 -11.32 -19.89
C ARG A 79 -34.11 -12.65 -19.28
N TYR A 80 -34.36 -12.84 -18.00
CA TYR A 80 -34.02 -14.09 -17.28
C TYR A 80 -34.77 -15.31 -17.83
N GLU A 81 -36.09 -15.20 -18.06
CA GLU A 81 -36.90 -16.31 -18.59
C GLU A 81 -36.43 -16.70 -20.00
N HIS A 82 -36.13 -15.70 -20.82
CA HIS A 82 -35.60 -15.95 -22.16
C HIS A 82 -34.23 -16.64 -22.11
N PHE A 83 -33.34 -16.22 -21.20
CA PHE A 83 -32.05 -16.87 -21.01
C PHE A 83 -32.20 -18.33 -20.58
N GLN A 84 -33.09 -18.64 -19.63
CA GLN A 84 -33.36 -20.01 -19.23
C GLN A 84 -33.83 -20.86 -20.41
N LYS A 85 -34.73 -20.33 -21.23
CA LYS A 85 -35.22 -21.02 -22.44
C LYS A 85 -34.08 -21.34 -23.40
N LEU A 86 -33.20 -20.37 -23.69
CA LEU A 86 -32.06 -20.58 -24.58
C LEU A 86 -31.06 -21.57 -23.99
N MET A 87 -30.81 -21.53 -22.68
CA MET A 87 -29.88 -22.43 -22.04
C MET A 87 -30.38 -23.87 -22.03
N ASN A 88 -31.68 -24.07 -21.82
CA ASN A 88 -32.31 -25.39 -21.98
C ASN A 88 -32.19 -25.88 -23.43
N ALA A 89 -32.44 -25.02 -24.42
CA ALA A 89 -32.28 -25.40 -25.83
C ALA A 89 -30.82 -25.77 -26.18
N ALA A 90 -29.84 -25.07 -25.61
CA ALA A 90 -28.43 -25.45 -25.74
C ALA A 90 -28.12 -26.79 -25.05
N MET A 91 -28.70 -27.07 -23.88
CA MET A 91 -28.53 -28.34 -23.18
C MET A 91 -29.09 -29.52 -23.99
N GLU A 92 -30.22 -29.35 -24.66
CA GLU A 92 -30.80 -30.37 -25.56
C GLU A 92 -29.83 -30.75 -26.69
N LEU A 93 -29.07 -29.80 -27.25
CA LEU A 93 -28.06 -30.09 -28.27
C LEU A 93 -26.88 -30.93 -27.74
N LEU A 94 -26.61 -30.88 -26.44
CA LEU A 94 -25.55 -31.66 -25.79
C LEU A 94 -26.01 -33.05 -25.34
N ARG A 95 -27.33 -33.29 -25.25
CA ARG A 95 -27.95 -34.58 -24.86
C ARG A 95 -27.85 -35.62 -25.99
N THR A 96 -26.62 -36.03 -26.27
CA THR A 96 -26.34 -37.16 -27.18
C THR A 96 -26.84 -38.49 -26.59
N GLU A 97 -27.02 -39.51 -27.41
CA GLU A 97 -27.40 -40.86 -26.94
C GLU A 97 -26.44 -41.39 -25.84
N ALA A 98 -25.15 -41.08 -25.96
CA ALA A 98 -24.16 -41.45 -24.95
C ALA A 98 -24.37 -40.72 -23.62
N PHE A 99 -24.76 -39.44 -23.67
CA PHE A 99 -25.10 -38.65 -22.48
C PHE A 99 -26.33 -39.20 -21.77
N GLU A 100 -27.41 -39.48 -22.51
CA GLU A 100 -28.66 -40.01 -21.94
C GLU A 100 -28.46 -41.40 -21.31
N LYS A 101 -27.65 -42.27 -21.94
CA LYS A 101 -27.26 -43.56 -21.37
C LYS A 101 -26.51 -43.40 -20.05
N LEU A 102 -25.59 -42.43 -19.98
CA LEU A 102 -24.84 -42.13 -18.76
C LEU A 102 -25.77 -41.61 -17.66
N GLU A 103 -26.63 -40.64 -17.95
CA GLU A 103 -27.60 -40.07 -17.01
C GLU A 103 -28.53 -41.16 -16.45
N THR A 104 -29.08 -42.00 -17.33
CA THR A 104 -29.92 -43.15 -16.93
C THR A 104 -29.16 -44.13 -16.04
N SER A 105 -27.89 -44.41 -16.36
CA SER A 105 -27.04 -45.29 -15.57
C SER A 105 -26.77 -44.73 -14.18
N ILE A 106 -26.46 -43.43 -14.08
CA ILE A 106 -26.26 -42.74 -12.80
C ILE A 106 -27.54 -42.79 -11.96
N LYS A 107 -28.70 -42.43 -12.54
CA LYS A 107 -30.00 -42.49 -11.87
C LYS A 107 -30.29 -43.88 -11.31
N ARG A 108 -30.15 -44.92 -12.14
CA ARG A 108 -30.38 -46.32 -11.73
C ARG A 108 -29.48 -46.74 -10.58
N ASN A 109 -28.18 -46.43 -10.66
CA ASN A 109 -27.22 -46.83 -9.62
C ASN A 109 -27.43 -46.05 -8.31
N ALA A 110 -27.75 -44.75 -8.38
CA ALA A 110 -28.06 -43.94 -7.21
C ALA A 110 -29.30 -44.45 -6.47
N LEU A 111 -30.37 -44.77 -7.20
CA LEU A 111 -31.59 -45.35 -6.62
C LEU A 111 -31.30 -46.66 -5.89
N ARG A 112 -30.58 -47.59 -6.53
CA ARG A 112 -30.18 -48.86 -5.88
C ARG A 112 -29.40 -48.66 -4.59
N GLN A 113 -28.43 -47.74 -4.63
CA GLN A 113 -27.56 -47.49 -3.47
C GLN A 113 -28.29 -46.85 -2.29
N LEU A 114 -29.35 -46.10 -2.57
CA LEU A 114 -30.22 -45.49 -1.57
C LEU A 114 -31.38 -46.43 -1.14
N GLY A 115 -31.44 -47.66 -1.67
CA GLY A 115 -32.45 -48.67 -1.31
C GLY A 115 -33.78 -48.54 -2.05
N PHE A 116 -33.84 -47.76 -3.13
CA PHE A 116 -35.01 -47.63 -4.00
C PHE A 116 -34.93 -48.63 -5.15
N ASP A 117 -36.09 -49.11 -5.61
CA ASP A 117 -36.19 -49.91 -6.83
C ASP A 117 -36.15 -48.98 -8.06
N PRO A 118 -35.13 -49.09 -8.94
CA PRO A 118 -34.99 -48.20 -10.08
C PRO A 118 -36.12 -48.29 -11.11
N ASP A 119 -36.88 -49.37 -11.11
CA ASP A 119 -37.92 -49.64 -12.11
C ASP A 119 -39.31 -49.24 -11.57
N THR A 120 -39.51 -49.18 -10.25
CA THR A 120 -40.81 -48.83 -9.64
C THR A 120 -40.83 -47.56 -8.80
N ASP A 121 -39.68 -47.10 -8.30
CA ASP A 121 -39.56 -45.92 -7.42
C ASP A 121 -39.02 -44.68 -8.16
N THR A 122 -39.13 -44.64 -9.49
CA THR A 122 -38.59 -43.56 -10.35
C THR A 122 -39.08 -42.16 -10.00
N ASP A 123 -40.25 -42.07 -9.38
CA ASP A 123 -40.96 -40.81 -9.13
C ASP A 123 -40.72 -40.30 -7.70
N LYS A 124 -40.16 -41.15 -6.83
CA LYS A 124 -39.84 -40.79 -5.43
C LYS A 124 -38.55 -39.98 -5.35
N LEU A 125 -37.62 -40.21 -6.26
CA LEU A 125 -36.33 -39.53 -6.31
C LEU A 125 -35.84 -39.47 -7.76
N ASP A 126 -35.62 -38.26 -8.27
CA ASP A 126 -35.14 -38.05 -9.63
C ASP A 126 -33.73 -37.47 -9.65
N PHE A 127 -32.94 -37.91 -10.62
CA PHE A 127 -31.56 -37.48 -10.83
C PHE A 127 -31.40 -37.09 -12.29
N PHE A 128 -31.17 -35.81 -12.53
CA PHE A 128 -30.99 -35.28 -13.87
C PHE A 128 -29.91 -34.19 -13.87
N PHE A 129 -29.34 -33.94 -15.05
CA PHE A 129 -28.44 -32.82 -15.27
C PHE A 129 -29.22 -31.60 -15.78
N SER A 130 -29.06 -30.48 -15.08
CA SER A 130 -29.57 -29.17 -15.49
C SER A 130 -28.44 -28.26 -15.98
N PRO A 131 -28.71 -27.31 -16.88
CA PRO A 131 -27.74 -26.27 -17.19
C PRO A 131 -27.40 -25.43 -15.95
N PHE A 132 -26.27 -24.73 -16.01
CA PHE A 132 -25.85 -23.84 -14.94
C PHE A 132 -26.81 -22.65 -14.79
N ASP A 133 -26.95 -22.13 -13.56
CA ASP A 133 -27.62 -20.86 -13.33
C ASP A 133 -26.81 -19.68 -13.93
N THR A 134 -27.44 -18.51 -13.98
CA THR A 134 -26.84 -17.30 -14.57
C THR A 134 -25.53 -16.91 -13.86
N MET A 135 -25.46 -17.04 -12.54
CA MET A 135 -24.26 -16.72 -11.78
C MET A 135 -23.12 -17.72 -12.06
N ALA A 136 -23.43 -19.01 -12.24
CA ALA A 136 -22.48 -20.03 -12.67
C ALA A 136 -21.99 -19.77 -14.10
N PHE A 137 -22.85 -19.25 -14.98
CA PHE A 137 -22.43 -18.79 -16.30
C PHE A 137 -21.47 -17.60 -16.20
N TYR A 138 -21.78 -16.56 -15.40
CA TYR A 138 -20.85 -15.45 -15.17
C TYR A 138 -19.51 -15.91 -14.57
N LYS A 139 -19.55 -16.88 -13.63
CA LYS A 139 -18.35 -17.50 -13.05
C LYS A 139 -17.46 -18.21 -14.08
N SER A 140 -18.05 -18.69 -15.18
CA SER A 140 -17.35 -19.41 -16.24
C SER A 140 -16.70 -18.52 -17.29
N LEU A 141 -16.94 -17.20 -17.26
CA LEU A 141 -16.41 -16.27 -18.26
C LEU A 141 -14.88 -16.17 -18.18
N ASP A 142 -14.22 -16.41 -19.31
CA ASP A 142 -12.79 -16.17 -19.51
C ASP A 142 -12.57 -14.76 -20.07
N LEU A 143 -11.72 -13.98 -19.40
CA LEU A 143 -11.30 -12.67 -19.89
C LEU A 143 -10.21 -12.88 -20.93
N ARG A 144 -10.47 -12.50 -22.18
CA ARG A 144 -9.54 -12.68 -23.30
C ARG A 144 -9.07 -11.34 -23.85
N VAL A 145 -7.80 -11.27 -24.23
CA VAL A 145 -7.19 -10.10 -24.89
C VAL A 145 -6.88 -10.46 -26.33
N ARG A 146 -7.18 -9.52 -27.23
CA ARG A 146 -6.89 -9.66 -28.67
C ARG A 146 -5.83 -8.65 -29.08
N GLU A 147 -4.75 -9.15 -29.67
CA GLU A 147 -3.66 -8.36 -30.23
C GLU A 147 -3.45 -8.76 -31.69
N GLY A 148 -3.88 -7.90 -32.62
CA GLY A 148 -3.92 -8.22 -34.04
C GLY A 148 -4.82 -9.44 -34.31
N GLN A 149 -4.21 -10.53 -34.78
CA GLN A 149 -4.90 -11.79 -35.07
C GLN A 149 -4.88 -12.78 -33.90
N PHE A 150 -4.08 -12.54 -32.86
CA PHE A 150 -3.95 -13.45 -31.73
C PHE A 150 -5.00 -13.14 -30.67
N THR A 151 -5.62 -14.18 -30.12
CA THR A 151 -6.50 -14.08 -28.95
C THR A 151 -5.94 -14.98 -27.86
N ILE A 152 -5.63 -14.41 -26.71
CA ILE A 152 -5.00 -15.09 -25.58
C ILE A 152 -5.82 -14.88 -24.31
N SER A 153 -5.80 -15.84 -23.37
CA SER A 153 -6.42 -15.60 -22.06
C SER A 153 -5.63 -14.50 -21.35
N ALA A 154 -6.34 -13.59 -20.68
CA ALA A 154 -5.71 -12.55 -19.89
C ALA A 154 -4.82 -13.12 -18.77
N THR A 155 -5.09 -14.34 -18.33
CA THR A 155 -4.30 -15.05 -17.31
C THR A 155 -2.96 -15.59 -17.81
N GLU A 156 -2.73 -15.57 -19.12
CA GLU A 156 -1.49 -16.01 -19.78
C GLU A 156 -0.61 -14.83 -20.21
N LEU A 157 -1.07 -13.59 -19.99
CA LEU A 157 -0.31 -12.38 -20.30
C LEU A 157 0.84 -12.17 -19.32
N GLY A 158 1.82 -11.35 -19.73
CA GLY A 158 2.90 -10.95 -18.81
C GLY A 158 2.36 -10.23 -17.57
N GLU A 159 3.08 -10.37 -16.45
CA GLU A 159 2.67 -9.85 -15.13
C GLU A 159 2.33 -8.36 -15.14
N GLY A 160 3.03 -7.55 -15.94
CA GLY A 160 2.72 -6.12 -16.09
C GLY A 160 1.31 -5.84 -16.64
N ILE A 161 0.85 -6.64 -17.62
CA ILE A 161 -0.50 -6.50 -18.20
C ILE A 161 -1.54 -7.07 -17.26
N GLN A 162 -1.28 -8.23 -16.64
CA GLN A 162 -2.19 -8.79 -15.63
C GLN A 162 -2.42 -7.81 -14.50
N ASN A 163 -1.35 -7.19 -14.02
CA ASN A 163 -1.41 -6.17 -12.99
C ASN A 163 -2.22 -4.96 -13.46
N ALA A 164 -1.99 -4.44 -14.67
CA ALA A 164 -2.79 -3.36 -15.23
C ALA A 164 -4.29 -3.71 -15.29
N LEU A 165 -4.64 -4.96 -15.64
CA LEU A 165 -6.02 -5.45 -15.63
C LEU A 165 -6.62 -5.50 -14.22
N VAL A 166 -5.87 -5.98 -13.21
CA VAL A 166 -6.31 -5.94 -11.81
C VAL A 166 -6.59 -4.51 -11.37
N LEU A 167 -5.73 -3.55 -11.76
CA LEU A 167 -5.96 -2.13 -11.48
C LEU A 167 -7.18 -1.57 -12.21
N SER A 168 -7.41 -1.96 -13.47
CA SER A 168 -8.63 -1.57 -14.20
C SER A 168 -9.90 -2.13 -13.57
N ILE A 169 -9.86 -3.37 -13.07
CA ILE A 169 -10.97 -3.97 -12.33
C ILE A 169 -11.22 -3.21 -11.02
N LEU A 170 -10.16 -2.83 -10.29
CA LEU A 170 -10.25 -1.99 -9.10
C LEU A 170 -10.87 -0.62 -9.38
N GLN A 171 -10.49 0.02 -10.49
CA GLN A 171 -11.07 1.29 -10.93
C GLN A 171 -12.55 1.12 -11.29
N ALA A 172 -12.90 0.09 -12.06
CA ALA A 172 -14.30 -0.21 -12.38
C ALA A 172 -15.14 -0.50 -11.12
N PHE A 173 -14.53 -1.07 -10.09
CA PHE A 173 -15.17 -1.26 -8.80
C PHE A 173 -15.45 0.08 -8.09
N GLU A 174 -14.48 1.00 -8.10
CA GLU A 174 -14.64 2.36 -7.57
C GLU A 174 -15.73 3.15 -8.31
N GLU A 175 -15.74 3.11 -9.65
CA GLU A 175 -16.71 3.81 -10.49
C GLU A 175 -18.16 3.41 -10.20
N ARG A 176 -18.39 2.15 -9.82
CA ARG A 176 -19.71 1.66 -9.41
C ARG A 176 -20.10 2.05 -7.98
N ARG A 177 -19.28 2.86 -7.30
CA ARG A 177 -19.45 3.40 -5.95
C ARG A 177 -19.91 2.36 -4.93
N LYS A 178 -19.30 1.18 -4.97
CA LYS A 178 -19.49 0.16 -3.96
C LYS A 178 -18.95 0.68 -2.62
N GLN A 179 -19.77 0.64 -1.59
CA GLN A 179 -19.44 1.14 -0.25
C GLN A 179 -19.42 -0.01 0.74
N GLY A 180 -18.62 0.13 1.80
CA GLY A 180 -18.56 -0.85 2.90
C GLY A 180 -17.71 -2.09 2.60
N ALA A 181 -16.94 -2.11 1.51
CA ALA A 181 -15.97 -3.16 1.26
C ALA A 181 -14.70 -2.97 2.11
N ILE A 182 -14.02 -4.07 2.41
CA ILE A 182 -12.70 -4.10 3.02
C ILE A 182 -11.73 -4.67 2.00
N PHE A 183 -10.72 -3.87 1.62
CA PHE A 183 -9.63 -4.27 0.74
C PHE A 183 -8.41 -4.61 1.57
N LEU A 184 -7.87 -5.81 1.36
CA LEU A 184 -6.60 -6.27 1.88
C LEU A 184 -5.65 -6.43 0.70
N ILE A 185 -4.60 -5.62 0.63
CA ILE A 185 -3.68 -5.59 -0.52
C ILE A 185 -2.25 -5.80 -0.05
N GLU A 186 -1.57 -6.79 -0.59
CA GLU A 186 -0.16 -7.01 -0.32
C GLU A 186 0.71 -6.30 -1.36
N GLU A 187 1.65 -5.49 -0.87
CA GLU A 187 2.68 -4.79 -1.66
C GLU A 187 2.13 -4.18 -2.97
N PRO A 188 1.21 -3.18 -2.91
CA PRO A 188 0.57 -2.58 -4.08
C PRO A 188 1.56 -1.93 -5.06
N GLU A 189 2.81 -1.71 -4.67
CA GLU A 189 3.91 -1.24 -5.52
C GLU A 189 4.55 -2.30 -6.44
N MET A 190 4.40 -3.60 -6.14
CA MET A 190 5.09 -4.67 -6.87
C MET A 190 4.83 -4.59 -8.38
N PHE A 191 5.89 -4.78 -9.18
CA PHE A 191 5.88 -4.71 -10.65
C PHE A 191 5.42 -3.38 -11.26
N LEU A 192 5.37 -2.28 -10.49
CA LEU A 192 4.97 -0.96 -10.97
C LEU A 192 6.13 0.02 -11.01
N HIS A 193 6.24 0.77 -12.11
CA HIS A 193 7.10 1.95 -12.17
C HIS A 193 6.61 3.05 -11.20
N PRO A 194 7.49 3.95 -10.72
CA PRO A 194 7.13 4.98 -9.74
C PRO A 194 5.94 5.88 -10.10
N GLN A 195 5.74 6.19 -11.38
CA GLN A 195 4.57 6.94 -11.88
C GLN A 195 3.27 6.14 -11.66
N MET A 196 3.30 4.84 -11.92
CA MET A 196 2.15 3.95 -11.74
C MET A 196 1.86 3.71 -10.26
N GLN A 197 2.89 3.58 -9.42
CA GLN A 197 2.73 3.49 -7.96
C GLN A 197 1.98 4.70 -7.40
N ARG A 198 2.36 5.92 -7.80
CA ARG A 198 1.67 7.16 -7.40
C ARG A 198 0.23 7.22 -7.92
N SER A 199 -0.01 6.76 -9.14
CA SER A 199 -1.37 6.67 -9.70
C SER A 199 -2.24 5.72 -8.90
N LEU A 200 -1.71 4.53 -8.59
CA LEU A 200 -2.40 3.53 -7.79
C LEU A 200 -2.67 4.02 -6.37
N TYR A 201 -1.70 4.65 -5.70
CA TYR A 201 -1.91 5.24 -4.39
C TYR A 201 -3.10 6.20 -4.39
N LYS A 202 -3.21 7.08 -5.40
CA LYS A 202 -4.37 7.98 -5.56
C LYS A 202 -5.69 7.20 -5.72
N THR A 203 -5.72 6.17 -6.57
CA THR A 203 -6.90 5.31 -6.73
C THR A 203 -7.29 4.64 -5.40
N LEU A 204 -6.33 4.13 -4.63
CA LEU A 204 -6.61 3.54 -3.31
C LEU A 204 -7.12 4.58 -2.31
N ARG A 205 -6.62 5.82 -2.34
CA ARG A 205 -7.16 6.93 -1.52
C ARG A 205 -8.60 7.27 -1.87
N GLU A 206 -8.96 7.25 -3.16
CA GLU A 206 -10.34 7.47 -3.61
C GLU A 206 -11.26 6.32 -3.16
N ILE A 207 -10.86 5.06 -3.37
CA ILE A 207 -11.58 3.88 -2.85
C ILE A 207 -11.76 3.98 -1.33
N GLY A 208 -10.72 4.42 -0.61
CA GLY A 208 -10.68 4.59 0.84
C GLY A 208 -11.67 5.63 1.39
N LYS A 209 -12.29 6.48 0.54
CA LYS A 209 -13.31 7.44 1.00
C LYS A 209 -14.62 6.76 1.38
N THR A 210 -14.95 5.63 0.75
CA THR A 210 -16.21 4.88 0.98
C THR A 210 -15.99 3.43 1.41
N ASN A 211 -14.74 2.97 1.42
CA ASN A 211 -14.34 1.61 1.75
C ASN A 211 -13.13 1.63 2.69
N GLN A 212 -12.85 0.52 3.37
CA GLN A 212 -11.63 0.39 4.15
C GLN A 212 -10.54 -0.25 3.29
N VAL A 213 -9.39 0.41 3.16
CA VAL A 213 -8.22 -0.14 2.45
C VAL A 213 -7.10 -0.36 3.46
N ILE A 214 -6.63 -1.60 3.55
CA ILE A 214 -5.50 -2.01 4.39
C ILE A 214 -4.48 -2.65 3.46
N TYR A 215 -3.24 -2.17 3.51
CA TYR A 215 -2.18 -2.72 2.70
C TYR A 215 -0.86 -2.80 3.44
N THR A 216 0.00 -3.71 2.99
CA THR A 216 1.42 -3.78 3.36
C THR A 216 2.24 -3.13 2.26
N THR A 217 3.35 -2.47 2.61
CA THR A 217 4.22 -1.83 1.60
C THR A 217 5.64 -1.65 2.13
N HIS A 218 6.60 -1.78 1.22
CA HIS A 218 7.99 -1.38 1.36
C HIS A 218 8.31 -0.09 0.56
N SER A 219 7.32 0.50 -0.12
CA SER A 219 7.50 1.68 -0.95
C SER A 219 7.17 2.98 -0.22
N ALA A 220 8.13 3.91 -0.26
CA ALA A 220 7.96 5.28 0.20
C ALA A 220 6.91 6.09 -0.63
N HIS A 221 6.43 5.55 -1.75
CA HIS A 221 5.34 6.14 -2.52
C HIS A 221 3.94 5.79 -1.99
N PHE A 222 3.82 4.78 -1.14
CA PHE A 222 2.56 4.33 -0.53
C PHE A 222 2.42 4.72 0.95
N VAL A 223 3.41 5.42 1.49
CA VAL A 223 3.37 5.96 2.86
C VAL A 223 3.67 7.44 2.77
N THR A 224 2.85 8.29 3.39
CA THR A 224 3.04 9.74 3.32
C THR A 224 3.05 10.36 4.71
N ILE A 225 4.03 11.23 4.96
CA ILE A 225 4.19 11.90 6.26
C ILE A 225 2.94 12.67 6.71
N PRO A 226 2.21 13.42 5.86
CA PRO A 226 1.01 14.14 6.31
C PRO A 226 -0.10 13.22 6.84
N GLU A 227 -0.09 11.95 6.42
CA GLU A 227 -1.02 10.89 6.79
C GLU A 227 -0.40 9.94 7.85
N TYR A 228 0.61 10.38 8.61
CA TYR A 228 1.30 9.57 9.62
C TYR A 228 0.36 8.81 10.60
N HIS A 229 -0.84 9.34 10.87
CA HIS A 229 -1.80 8.74 11.80
C HIS A 229 -2.48 7.47 11.24
N GLU A 230 -2.36 7.23 9.95
CA GLU A 230 -2.85 6.04 9.24
C GLU A 230 -1.77 4.94 9.15
N VAL A 231 -0.52 5.25 9.46
CA VAL A 231 0.62 4.33 9.36
C VAL A 231 0.72 3.43 10.59
N LEU A 232 0.86 2.13 10.35
CA LEU A 232 1.24 1.15 11.36
C LEU A 232 2.62 0.59 11.03
N LEU A 233 3.58 0.84 11.91
CA LEU A 233 4.94 0.33 11.78
C LEU A 233 5.05 -0.99 12.52
N VAL A 234 5.30 -2.07 11.77
CA VAL A 234 5.42 -3.43 12.30
C VAL A 234 6.89 -3.84 12.30
N ARG A 235 7.45 -4.16 13.47
CA ARG A 235 8.87 -4.54 13.63
C ARG A 235 9.00 -5.74 14.56
N LYS A 236 10.05 -6.53 14.36
CA LYS A 236 10.45 -7.56 15.33
C LYS A 236 11.20 -6.90 16.49
N GLY A 237 10.77 -7.15 17.71
CA GLY A 237 11.48 -6.82 18.95
C GLY A 237 11.84 -8.07 19.75
N ASP A 238 12.42 -7.86 20.93
CA ASP A 238 12.95 -8.94 21.77
C ASP A 238 11.86 -9.94 22.23
N ASN A 239 10.63 -9.45 22.44
CA ASN A 239 9.49 -10.25 22.91
C ASN A 239 8.52 -10.67 21.78
N GLY A 240 8.92 -10.54 20.52
CA GLY A 240 8.09 -10.89 19.35
C GLY A 240 7.78 -9.70 18.44
N THR A 241 6.60 -9.68 17.83
CA THR A 241 6.20 -8.63 16.88
C THR A 241 5.63 -7.42 17.63
N ASN A 242 6.26 -6.27 17.43
CA ASN A 242 5.80 -4.97 17.94
C ASN A 242 5.09 -4.21 16.83
N VAL A 243 3.95 -3.60 17.16
CA VAL A 243 3.19 -2.72 16.27
C VAL A 243 3.15 -1.33 16.89
N CYS A 244 3.60 -0.33 16.14
CA CYS A 244 3.60 1.06 16.58
C CYS A 244 2.71 1.90 15.67
N ARG A 245 1.90 2.77 16.28
CA ARG A 245 1.09 3.77 15.58
C ARG A 245 1.34 5.11 16.25
N SER A 246 1.35 6.18 15.47
CA SER A 246 1.53 7.52 16.03
C SER A 246 0.45 7.87 17.05
N THR A 247 0.89 8.37 18.21
CA THR A 247 0.03 8.94 19.26
C THR A 247 -0.15 10.45 19.12
N LEU A 248 0.47 11.08 18.11
CA LEU A 248 0.29 12.50 17.86
C LEU A 248 -1.16 12.80 17.42
N PRO A 249 -1.77 13.87 17.95
CA PRO A 249 -3.10 14.27 17.53
C PRO A 249 -3.08 14.73 16.08
N THR A 250 -4.08 14.31 15.32
CA THR A 250 -4.32 14.81 13.97
C THR A 250 -4.70 16.29 14.04
N ASP A 251 -3.86 17.14 13.47
CA ASP A 251 -4.08 18.59 13.37
C ASP A 251 -4.03 18.99 11.90
N GLN A 252 -5.10 19.63 11.43
CA GLN A 252 -5.22 20.08 10.03
C GLN A 252 -4.10 21.07 9.67
N LYS A 253 -3.69 21.94 10.61
CA LYS A 253 -2.62 22.91 10.37
C LYS A 253 -1.26 22.21 10.21
N ARG A 254 -0.94 21.26 11.09
CA ARG A 254 0.22 20.37 10.91
C ARG A 254 0.16 19.64 9.57
N ARG A 255 -0.99 19.06 9.22
CA ARG A 255 -1.16 18.32 7.97
C ARG A 255 -0.87 19.20 6.75
N GLU A 256 -1.42 20.41 6.68
CA GLU A 256 -1.16 21.37 5.59
C GLU A 256 0.30 21.80 5.52
N LYS A 257 0.98 21.95 6.67
CA LYS A 257 2.42 22.20 6.71
C LYS A 257 3.20 21.04 6.10
N LEU A 258 2.89 19.80 6.50
CA LEU A 258 3.57 18.60 6.00
C LEU A 258 3.29 18.33 4.51
N ILE A 259 2.11 18.71 4.01
CA ILE A 259 1.76 18.58 2.58
C ILE A 259 2.73 19.37 1.69
N LYS A 260 3.18 20.53 2.14
CA LYS A 260 4.18 21.34 1.41
C LYS A 260 5.54 20.65 1.33
N GLU A 261 5.79 19.72 2.24
CA GLU A 261 7.02 18.97 2.37
C GLU A 261 6.92 17.56 1.77
N LEU A 262 5.90 17.29 0.95
CA LEU A 262 5.70 15.99 0.30
C LEU A 262 6.86 15.66 -0.64
N ASP A 263 7.70 14.75 -0.19
CA ASP A 263 8.78 14.15 -0.95
C ASP A 263 8.85 12.66 -0.59
N PRO A 264 8.83 11.73 -1.57
CA PRO A 264 9.06 10.32 -1.33
C PRO A 264 10.33 10.01 -0.51
N GLU A 265 11.43 10.75 -0.72
CA GLU A 265 12.68 10.50 0.02
C GLU A 265 12.51 10.81 1.51
N ARG A 266 11.67 11.79 1.86
CA ARG A 266 11.36 12.10 3.26
C ARG A 266 10.52 11.00 3.91
N ASN A 267 9.66 10.33 3.15
CA ASN A 267 8.87 9.19 3.64
C ASN A 267 9.76 7.98 3.98
N GLU A 268 11.02 7.94 3.54
CA GLU A 268 11.97 6.89 3.93
C GLU A 268 12.18 6.80 5.44
N LEU A 269 11.86 7.87 6.19
CA LEU A 269 11.92 7.89 7.65
C LEU A 269 11.19 6.71 8.30
N PHE A 270 10.09 6.22 7.71
CA PHE A 270 9.31 5.11 8.28
C PHE A 270 10.04 3.76 8.17
N PHE A 271 10.95 3.62 7.21
CA PHE A 271 11.73 2.42 6.95
C PHE A 271 13.09 2.41 7.66
N ALA A 272 13.51 3.55 8.22
CA ALA A 272 14.80 3.73 8.86
C ALA A 272 14.96 2.89 10.15
N ALA A 273 16.06 2.15 10.27
CA ALA A 273 16.49 1.54 11.52
C ALA A 273 17.10 2.59 12.46
N ARG A 274 17.81 3.58 11.90
CA ARG A 274 18.20 4.84 12.53
C ARG A 274 17.95 6.00 11.57
N LEU A 275 17.35 7.05 12.08
CA LEU A 275 17.03 8.25 11.31
C LEU A 275 17.98 9.37 11.72
N LEU A 276 18.57 10.09 10.76
CA LEU A 276 19.17 11.41 11.00
C LEU A 276 18.33 12.46 10.30
N LEU A 277 17.81 13.41 11.05
CA LEU A 277 17.14 14.60 10.53
C LEU A 277 18.17 15.72 10.39
N VAL A 278 18.28 16.27 9.18
CA VAL A 278 19.17 17.38 8.85
C VAL A 278 18.38 18.55 8.28
N GLU A 279 18.90 19.77 8.37
CA GLU A 279 18.18 20.96 7.89
C GLU A 279 17.99 20.97 6.37
N GLY A 280 19.00 20.61 5.57
CA GLY A 280 18.92 20.70 4.13
C GLY A 280 19.92 19.83 3.35
N ASP A 281 20.08 20.17 2.07
CA ASP A 281 20.88 19.38 1.12
C ASP A 281 22.37 19.35 1.46
N THR A 282 22.89 20.34 2.16
CA THR A 282 24.32 20.45 2.49
C THR A 282 24.78 19.22 3.29
N GLU A 283 24.10 18.93 4.39
CA GLU A 283 24.43 17.79 5.25
C GLU A 283 24.07 16.47 4.56
N LYS A 284 22.91 16.41 3.89
CA LYS A 284 22.43 15.24 3.16
C LYS A 284 23.42 14.77 2.09
N LEU A 285 24.07 15.70 1.39
CA LEU A 285 25.07 15.38 0.37
C LEU A 285 26.46 15.14 0.96
N ALA A 286 26.86 15.83 2.03
CA ALA A 286 28.21 15.74 2.57
C ALA A 286 28.44 14.54 3.50
N LEU A 287 27.47 14.21 4.35
CA LEU A 287 27.60 13.13 5.33
C LEU A 287 27.88 11.76 4.71
N PRO A 288 27.24 11.35 3.59
CA PRO A 288 27.56 10.09 2.93
C PRO A 288 29.01 10.00 2.45
N GLU A 289 29.62 11.12 2.03
CA GLU A 289 31.03 11.13 1.60
C GLU A 289 31.99 10.96 2.78
N TYR A 290 31.70 11.59 3.92
CA TYR A 290 32.45 11.34 5.16
C TYR A 290 32.29 9.89 5.65
N ALA A 291 31.09 9.30 5.53
CA ALA A 291 30.85 7.90 5.89
C ALA A 291 31.73 6.95 5.06
N LYS A 292 31.85 7.19 3.74
CA LYS A 292 32.72 6.41 2.85
C LYS A 292 34.18 6.49 3.29
N ARG A 293 34.68 7.66 3.68
CA ARG A 293 36.05 7.85 4.18
C ARG A 293 36.32 7.08 5.47
N LEU A 294 35.33 7.03 6.36
CA LEU A 294 35.35 6.20 7.57
C LEU A 294 35.08 4.72 7.31
N LYS A 295 34.84 4.31 6.07
CA LYS A 295 34.46 2.94 5.67
C LYS A 295 33.21 2.45 6.42
N LEU A 296 32.25 3.36 6.59
CA LEU A 296 30.93 3.10 7.16
C LEU A 296 29.91 3.00 6.02
N ASP A 297 29.19 1.89 5.99
CA ASP A 297 28.11 1.64 5.03
C ASP A 297 26.78 1.88 5.75
N LEU A 298 26.22 3.08 5.56
CA LEU A 298 25.01 3.51 6.25
C LEU A 298 23.78 2.71 5.80
N ASP A 299 23.68 2.42 4.50
CA ASP A 299 22.56 1.68 3.91
C ASP A 299 22.51 0.25 4.46
N ARG A 300 23.69 -0.41 4.56
CA ARG A 300 23.79 -1.75 5.15
C ARG A 300 23.32 -1.81 6.60
N GLU A 301 23.52 -0.75 7.37
CA GLU A 301 23.07 -0.66 8.77
C GLU A 301 21.60 -0.22 8.90
N GLY A 302 20.94 0.10 7.77
CA GLY A 302 19.57 0.62 7.71
C GLY A 302 19.45 2.05 8.24
N ALA A 303 20.53 2.83 8.15
CA ALA A 303 20.55 4.23 8.56
C ALA A 303 20.09 5.14 7.41
N THR A 304 19.16 6.05 7.68
CA THR A 304 18.59 6.96 6.68
C THR A 304 18.84 8.40 7.10
N ILE A 305 19.35 9.22 6.17
CA ILE A 305 19.53 10.66 6.35
C ILE A 305 18.42 11.38 5.59
N VAL A 306 17.58 12.13 6.31
CA VAL A 306 16.45 12.86 5.75
C VAL A 306 16.65 14.35 5.96
N GLU A 307 16.70 15.10 4.87
CA GLU A 307 16.57 16.56 4.93
C GLU A 307 15.10 16.94 5.07
N VAL A 308 14.81 17.96 5.88
CA VAL A 308 13.42 18.30 6.24
C VAL A 308 12.95 19.62 5.62
N GLY A 309 13.72 20.25 4.73
CA GLY A 309 13.35 21.52 4.10
C GLY A 309 13.46 22.72 5.03
N GLY A 310 14.40 22.70 5.97
CA GLY A 310 14.69 23.81 6.88
C GLY A 310 14.46 23.50 8.36
N LYS A 311 15.10 24.31 9.22
CA LYS A 311 15.14 24.13 10.68
C LYS A 311 13.77 24.02 11.32
N ARG A 312 12.80 24.81 10.84
CA ARG A 312 11.43 24.83 11.38
C ARG A 312 10.67 23.51 11.20
N ASN A 313 11.15 22.61 10.33
CA ASN A 313 10.52 21.32 10.09
C ASN A 313 11.13 20.21 10.96
N LEU A 314 12.36 20.37 11.47
CA LEU A 314 13.04 19.38 12.31
C LEU A 314 12.18 18.96 13.50
N SER A 315 11.56 19.92 14.19
CA SER A 315 10.72 19.64 15.35
C SER A 315 9.49 18.81 15.01
N GLU A 316 8.90 18.98 13.83
CA GLU A 316 7.69 18.21 13.44
C GLU A 316 8.06 16.79 13.03
N PHE A 317 9.13 16.62 12.25
CA PHE A 317 9.64 15.31 11.87
C PHE A 317 10.13 14.52 13.09
N ALA A 318 10.85 15.16 14.01
CA ALA A 318 11.31 14.54 15.25
C ALA A 318 10.14 14.06 16.13
N LYS A 319 9.06 14.85 16.25
CA LYS A 319 7.85 14.43 16.98
C LYS A 319 7.24 13.18 16.34
N ILE A 320 7.12 13.15 15.01
CA ILE A 320 6.57 11.99 14.29
C ILE A 320 7.45 10.76 14.52
N ALA A 321 8.76 10.87 14.29
CA ALA A 321 9.68 9.75 14.51
C ALA A 321 9.64 9.22 15.96
N THR A 322 9.46 10.11 16.94
CA THR A 322 9.33 9.75 18.36
C THR A 322 8.13 8.85 18.61
N THR A 323 6.97 9.13 18.01
CA THR A 323 5.76 8.32 18.25
C THR A 323 5.77 6.97 17.53
N PHE A 324 6.68 6.78 16.59
CA PHE A 324 6.96 5.48 15.98
C PHE A 324 8.10 4.71 16.65
N ASN A 325 8.67 5.25 17.74
CA ASN A 325 9.84 4.69 18.43
C ASN A 325 11.02 4.44 17.48
N ILE A 326 11.23 5.33 16.51
CA ILE A 326 12.36 5.26 15.59
C ILE A 326 13.55 5.95 16.26
N PRO A 327 14.70 5.27 16.45
CA PRO A 327 15.89 5.91 16.96
C PRO A 327 16.31 7.06 16.04
N THR A 328 16.40 8.28 16.58
CA THR A 328 16.49 9.51 15.78
C THR A 328 17.60 10.44 16.26
N GLY A 329 18.42 10.88 15.32
CA GLY A 329 19.38 11.95 15.48
C GLY A 329 18.85 13.24 14.87
N ILE A 330 19.17 14.39 15.48
CA ILE A 330 18.94 15.71 14.89
C ILE A 330 20.30 16.39 14.74
N LEU A 331 20.65 16.80 13.53
CA LEU A 331 21.81 17.66 13.27
C LEU A 331 21.31 18.99 12.70
N TYR A 332 21.66 20.09 13.38
CA TYR A 332 21.15 21.40 13.02
C TYR A 332 22.19 22.51 13.25
N ASP A 333 22.02 23.62 12.53
CA ASP A 333 22.84 24.83 12.61
C ASP A 333 22.36 25.73 13.74
N GLU A 334 23.28 26.27 14.54
CA GLU A 334 22.91 27.21 15.61
C GLU A 334 22.19 28.46 15.08
N ASP A 335 22.65 28.97 13.93
CA ASP A 335 22.17 30.13 13.18
C ASP A 335 21.62 29.70 11.82
N SER A 336 20.31 29.67 11.69
CA SER A 336 19.62 29.32 10.46
C SER A 336 19.00 30.53 9.78
N SER A 337 18.98 30.50 8.45
CA SER A 337 18.37 31.56 7.65
C SER A 337 16.84 31.65 7.82
N ASP A 338 16.21 30.62 8.39
CA ASP A 338 14.79 30.55 8.72
C ASP A 338 14.33 31.53 9.82
N PHE A 339 15.29 32.11 10.55
CA PHE A 339 15.08 33.00 11.68
C PHE A 339 15.77 34.35 11.50
N LYS A 340 15.95 34.81 10.26
CA LYS A 340 16.44 36.18 9.97
C LYS A 340 15.71 37.21 10.83
N ASP A 341 16.50 38.02 11.53
CA ASP A 341 16.05 39.09 12.43
C ASP A 341 15.21 38.64 13.64
N LYS A 342 15.19 37.33 13.96
CA LYS A 342 14.42 36.74 15.07
C LYS A 342 15.27 35.85 15.98
N ARG A 343 16.39 36.37 16.46
CA ARG A 343 17.39 35.62 17.25
C ARG A 343 16.86 35.03 18.56
N GLU A 344 15.96 35.73 19.25
CA GLU A 344 15.37 35.21 20.49
C GLU A 344 14.38 34.06 20.22
N GLU A 345 13.62 34.12 19.12
CA GLU A 345 12.75 33.00 18.69
C GLU A 345 13.60 31.77 18.33
N GLU A 346 14.72 31.98 17.65
CA GLU A 346 15.67 30.92 17.29
C GLU A 346 16.31 30.26 18.52
N LYS A 347 16.75 31.04 19.51
CA LYS A 347 17.31 30.49 20.75
C LYS A 347 16.30 29.60 21.47
N GLU A 348 15.04 30.00 21.52
CA GLU A 348 14.00 29.19 22.14
C GLU A 348 13.70 27.93 21.32
N PHE A 349 13.72 28.03 19.99
CA PHE A 349 13.57 26.87 19.12
C PHE A 349 14.75 25.88 19.25
N ASN A 350 15.98 26.38 19.38
CA ASN A 350 17.17 25.57 19.63
C ASN A 350 17.02 24.76 20.93
N LYS A 351 16.56 25.40 22.01
CA LYS A 351 16.29 24.68 23.28
C LYS A 351 15.23 23.60 23.11
N GLN A 352 14.20 23.83 22.28
CA GLN A 352 13.19 22.81 21.98
C GLN A 352 13.79 21.63 21.22
N LEU A 353 14.72 21.87 20.29
CA LEU A 353 15.44 20.80 19.60
C LEU A 353 16.34 20.03 20.57
N ASP A 354 17.11 20.73 21.40
CA ASP A 354 17.98 20.12 22.41
C ASP A 354 17.19 19.25 23.41
N ALA A 355 15.95 19.64 23.74
CA ALA A 355 15.08 18.89 24.64
C ALA A 355 14.62 17.52 24.09
N PHE A 356 14.81 17.23 22.79
CA PHE A 356 14.57 15.88 22.27
C PHE A 356 15.63 14.87 22.70
N ALA A 357 16.82 15.32 23.11
CA ALA A 357 17.89 14.42 23.54
C ALA A 357 17.44 13.56 24.73
N LYS A 358 17.61 12.24 24.62
CA LYS A 358 17.24 11.27 25.67
C LYS A 358 18.48 10.61 26.27
N ALA A 359 18.44 10.37 27.58
CA ALA A 359 19.53 9.75 28.31
C ALA A 359 19.85 8.30 27.87
N ASP A 360 18.86 7.59 27.32
CA ASP A 360 19.03 6.23 26.77
C ASP A 360 19.72 6.21 25.40
N GLY A 361 20.01 7.37 24.81
CA GLY A 361 20.64 7.51 23.50
C GLY A 361 19.75 7.13 22.31
N SER A 362 18.45 6.86 22.55
CA SER A 362 17.47 6.61 21.49
C SER A 362 17.19 7.86 20.65
N PHE A 363 17.33 9.04 21.27
CA PHE A 363 17.32 10.33 20.61
C PHE A 363 18.60 11.10 20.92
N ARG A 364 19.28 11.57 19.87
CA ARG A 364 20.50 12.38 19.98
C ARG A 364 20.37 13.68 19.22
N VAL A 365 21.03 14.72 19.72
CA VAL A 365 20.98 16.05 19.13
C VAL A 365 22.41 16.58 19.04
N TRP A 366 22.78 17.04 17.86
CA TRP A 366 24.06 17.65 17.56
C TRP A 366 23.86 19.02 16.94
N LYS A 367 24.68 19.98 17.38
CA LYS A 367 24.57 21.37 16.97
C LYS A 367 25.87 21.82 16.31
N LEU A 368 25.77 22.38 15.11
CA LEU A 368 26.88 22.99 14.39
C LEU A 368 27.07 24.44 14.82
N THR A 369 28.32 24.88 14.91
CA THR A 369 28.65 26.23 15.38
C THR A 369 28.31 27.26 14.30
N LYS A 370 27.40 28.18 14.60
CA LYS A 370 26.79 29.11 13.62
C LYS A 370 26.09 28.37 12.48
N ASN A 371 26.83 27.95 11.46
CA ASN A 371 26.29 27.19 10.33
C ASN A 371 27.32 26.16 9.83
N TYR A 372 26.90 25.28 8.94
CA TYR A 372 27.75 24.25 8.37
C TYR A 372 29.08 24.79 7.81
N GLU A 373 29.08 25.92 7.11
CA GLU A 373 30.29 26.47 6.49
C GLU A 373 31.27 27.06 7.51
N GLU A 374 30.76 27.80 8.49
CA GLU A 374 31.57 28.34 9.60
C GLU A 374 32.14 27.20 10.45
N HIS A 375 31.37 26.14 10.63
CA HIS A 375 31.81 24.95 11.31
C HIS A 375 32.95 24.24 10.56
N LEU A 376 32.83 24.08 9.23
CA LEU A 376 33.91 23.57 8.39
C LEU A 376 35.16 24.45 8.44
N LYS A 377 35.02 25.77 8.35
CA LYS A 377 36.14 26.72 8.46
C LYS A 377 36.91 26.54 9.76
N LYS A 378 36.17 26.39 10.87
CA LYS A 378 36.78 26.19 12.19
C LYS A 378 37.55 24.87 12.29
N ALA A 379 37.02 23.79 11.69
CA ALA A 379 37.66 22.48 11.73
C ALA A 379 38.89 22.38 10.80
N LEU A 380 38.81 22.97 9.61
CA LEU A 380 39.87 22.90 8.59
C LEU A 380 40.93 23.99 8.74
N GLY A 381 40.57 25.11 9.36
CA GLY A 381 41.31 26.36 9.35
C GLY A 381 40.99 27.22 8.12
N ASP A 382 40.96 28.55 8.31
CA ASP A 382 40.52 29.51 7.28
C ASP A 382 41.30 29.39 5.97
N GLN A 383 42.63 29.20 6.04
CA GLN A 383 43.48 29.08 4.85
C GLN A 383 43.12 27.84 4.03
N ASN A 384 43.02 26.68 4.68
CA ASN A 384 42.67 25.42 4.03
C ASN A 384 41.27 25.46 3.44
N TYR A 385 40.30 26.01 4.18
CA TYR A 385 38.93 26.17 3.68
C TYR A 385 38.88 27.09 2.45
N GLN A 386 39.62 28.20 2.44
CA GLN A 386 39.70 29.09 1.29
C GLN A 386 40.35 28.40 0.08
N MET A 387 41.43 27.65 0.28
CA MET A 387 42.06 26.85 -0.79
C MET A 387 41.09 25.83 -1.39
N LEU A 388 40.33 25.12 -0.55
CA LEU A 388 39.31 24.18 -1.00
C LEU A 388 38.16 24.87 -1.73
N CYS A 389 37.74 26.04 -1.28
CA CYS A 389 36.75 26.86 -2.00
C CYS A 389 37.26 27.32 -3.37
N GLN A 390 38.55 27.61 -3.50
CA GLN A 390 39.19 27.96 -4.78
C GLN A 390 39.38 26.74 -5.68
N LYS A 391 39.62 25.55 -5.11
CA LYS A 391 39.70 24.27 -5.84
C LYS A 391 38.36 23.89 -6.47
N TYR A 392 37.25 24.25 -5.84
CA TYR A 392 35.89 24.03 -6.35
C TYR A 392 35.14 25.35 -6.56
N PRO A 393 35.53 26.15 -7.58
CA PRO A 393 34.89 27.42 -7.85
C PRO A 393 33.53 27.22 -8.54
N GLN A 394 32.64 28.22 -8.47
CA GLN A 394 31.39 28.28 -9.23
C GLN A 394 30.38 27.14 -9.01
N VAL A 395 30.48 26.39 -7.92
CA VAL A 395 29.47 25.39 -7.51
C VAL A 395 28.57 25.92 -6.40
N SER A 396 27.36 25.36 -6.30
CA SER A 396 26.43 25.63 -5.20
C SER A 396 27.01 25.23 -3.85
N LYS A 397 26.48 25.81 -2.76
CA LYS A 397 26.94 25.52 -1.39
C LYS A 397 26.87 24.02 -1.05
N PRO A 398 25.76 23.29 -1.29
CA PRO A 398 25.70 21.85 -0.98
C PRO A 398 26.72 21.03 -1.79
N THR A 399 26.87 21.34 -3.08
CA THR A 399 27.86 20.65 -3.94
C THR A 399 29.28 20.89 -3.45
N ARG A 400 29.60 22.12 -3.02
CA ARG A 400 30.92 22.43 -2.45
C ARG A 400 31.17 21.63 -1.18
N ALA A 401 30.21 21.60 -0.26
CA ALA A 401 30.29 20.84 0.97
C ALA A 401 30.56 19.34 0.72
N ARG A 402 29.83 18.75 -0.25
CA ARG A 402 30.06 17.37 -0.67
C ARG A 402 31.48 17.15 -1.22
N LEU A 403 31.95 18.03 -2.11
CA LEU A 403 33.28 17.89 -2.71
C LEU A 403 34.39 18.03 -1.66
N ILE A 404 34.26 18.98 -0.73
CA ILE A 404 35.17 19.10 0.42
C ILE A 404 35.16 17.81 1.25
N ALA A 405 33.99 17.22 1.47
CA ALA A 405 33.87 16.00 2.25
C ALA A 405 34.64 14.81 1.65
N THR A 406 34.84 14.77 0.32
CA THR A 406 35.62 13.71 -0.36
C THR A 406 37.14 13.81 -0.19
N GLU A 407 37.65 14.91 0.37
CA GLU A 407 39.09 15.15 0.44
C GLU A 407 39.75 14.44 1.63
N ASP A 408 40.46 13.35 1.37
CA ASP A 408 41.07 12.49 2.41
C ASP A 408 42.13 13.17 3.28
N GLY A 409 42.78 14.22 2.77
CA GLY A 409 43.87 14.92 3.46
C GLY A 409 43.43 15.84 4.61
N TYR A 410 42.13 15.95 4.87
CA TYR A 410 41.56 16.86 5.86
C TYR A 410 40.78 16.12 6.95
N PRO A 411 40.79 16.58 8.21
CA PRO A 411 40.05 15.92 9.27
C PRO A 411 38.54 15.99 9.03
N ILE A 412 37.80 15.01 9.56
CA ILE A 412 36.34 15.06 9.60
C ILE A 412 35.94 15.94 10.79
N PRO A 413 35.10 16.98 10.60
CA PRO A 413 34.71 17.88 11.69
C PRO A 413 33.89 17.18 12.79
N ASP A 414 34.20 17.43 14.07
CA ASP A 414 33.31 17.11 15.19
C ASP A 414 32.12 18.08 15.21
N PRO A 415 30.84 17.64 15.27
CA PRO A 415 30.38 16.32 15.71
C PRO A 415 30.02 15.35 14.56
N LEU A 416 30.36 15.65 13.30
CA LEU A 416 29.94 14.84 12.15
C LEU A 416 30.48 13.40 12.25
N GLU A 417 31.70 13.22 12.74
CA GLU A 417 32.26 11.89 12.98
C GLU A 417 31.42 11.08 13.99
N GLU A 418 31.06 11.68 15.13
CA GLU A 418 30.21 11.04 16.14
C GLU A 418 28.84 10.64 15.59
N VAL A 419 28.22 11.54 14.80
CA VAL A 419 26.94 11.30 14.12
C VAL A 419 27.01 10.05 13.25
N LEU A 420 28.07 9.94 12.44
CA LEU A 420 28.25 8.82 11.51
C LEU A 420 28.48 7.49 12.22
N PHE A 421 29.28 7.49 13.29
CA PHE A 421 29.46 6.30 14.12
C PHE A 421 28.16 5.85 14.77
N TRP A 422 27.37 6.79 15.31
CA TRP A 422 26.04 6.47 15.87
C TRP A 422 25.09 5.88 14.83
N LEU A 423 25.04 6.46 13.62
CA LEU A 423 24.23 5.93 12.52
C LEU A 423 24.64 4.50 12.15
N ALA A 424 25.95 4.24 12.09
CA ALA A 424 26.52 2.96 11.70
C ALA A 424 26.55 1.89 12.82
N LYS A 425 25.89 2.11 13.97
CA LYS A 425 25.91 1.18 15.14
C LYS A 425 27.30 0.87 15.69
N LYS A 426 28.30 1.72 15.45
CA LYS A 426 29.67 1.52 15.94
C LYS A 426 29.98 2.53 17.03
N GLU A 427 30.66 2.11 18.09
CA GLU A 427 31.22 3.06 19.05
C GLU A 427 32.36 3.83 18.40
N ALA A 428 32.35 5.16 18.52
CA ALA A 428 33.42 6.02 18.01
C ALA A 428 34.75 5.57 18.64
N HIS A 429 35.58 4.90 17.86
CA HIS A 429 36.93 4.57 18.29
C HIS A 429 37.69 5.89 18.28
N LYS A 430 38.00 6.43 19.47
CA LYS A 430 39.05 7.43 19.61
C LYS A 430 40.34 6.79 19.08
N ILE A 431 40.71 7.14 17.85
CA ILE A 431 42.04 6.84 17.29
C ILE A 431 43.06 7.72 18.01
#